data_AF-A0A7C0XS27-F1
#
_entry.id   AF-A0A7C0XS27-F1
#
_cell.length_a   1.000
_cell.length_b   1.000
_cell.length_c   1.000
_cell.angle_alpha   90.00
_cell.angle_beta   90.00
_cell.angle_gamma   90.00
#
_symmetry.space_group_name_H-M   'P 1'
#
loop_
_entity.id
_entity.type
_entity.pdbx_description
1 polymer ?
#
loop_
_entity_poly.entity_id
_entity_poly.type
_entity_poly.pdbx_seq_one_letter_code
_entity_poly.pdbx_strand_id
1 'polypeptide(L)'
;MRRRITLGIIRLPYSSYLVKRKILAHAKKSKEVFMAKRQLYEQSIHDQEIARLEAFERFKGNEVCTNPDGERNCPVICRGRKVYPDLLVGKNGKVNRLIEVETESSVTEDEARNQWAIYADCGFALQIHVPRSKELVAKFLLQKFRIRAIITTY
;
A
#
# COMPACT_ATOMS: atom_id res chain seq x y z
N MET A 1 55.96 -6.31 -53.38
CA MET A 1 55.06 -5.14 -53.23
C MET A 1 53.98 -5.45 -52.20
N ARG A 2 54.01 -4.80 -51.04
CA ARG A 2 53.01 -4.96 -49.95
C ARG A 2 51.83 -4.02 -50.20
N ARG A 3 50.59 -4.50 -50.16
CA ARG A 3 49.40 -3.64 -50.01
C ARG A 3 48.78 -3.91 -48.63
N ARG A 4 48.99 -2.96 -47.70
CA ARG A 4 48.22 -2.84 -46.46
C ARG A 4 46.85 -2.29 -46.83
N ILE A 5 45.78 -2.98 -46.46
CA ILE A 5 44.43 -2.43 -46.45
C ILE A 5 44.12 -2.09 -44.99
N THR A 6 44.22 -0.80 -44.65
CA THR A 6 43.67 -0.24 -43.41
C THR A 6 42.17 -0.06 -43.60
N LEU A 7 41.36 -0.89 -42.94
CA LEU A 7 39.92 -0.70 -42.84
C LEU A 7 39.62 0.17 -41.62
N GLY A 8 39.01 1.33 -41.90
CA GLY A 8 38.75 2.39 -40.95
C GLY A 8 37.77 1.98 -39.83
N ILE A 9 38.00 2.56 -38.66
CA ILE A 9 37.09 2.51 -37.52
C ILE A 9 35.81 3.24 -37.94
N ILE A 10 34.72 2.49 -38.17
CA ILE A 10 33.39 3.05 -38.40
C ILE A 10 32.91 3.65 -37.07
N ARG A 11 32.96 4.98 -36.96
CA ARG A 11 32.37 5.72 -35.84
C ARG A 11 30.85 5.71 -36.04
N LEU A 12 30.12 4.94 -35.24
CA LEU A 12 28.66 4.94 -35.25
C LEU A 12 28.13 6.39 -35.06
N PRO A 13 27.11 6.82 -35.81
CA PRO A 13 26.65 8.21 -35.76
C PRO A 13 25.99 8.52 -34.41
N TYR A 14 26.38 9.64 -33.80
CA TYR A 14 25.79 10.26 -32.59
C TYR A 14 24.24 10.27 -32.57
N SER A 15 23.61 10.19 -33.73
CA SER A 15 22.15 10.14 -33.94
C SER A 15 21.46 8.94 -33.26
N SER A 16 22.05 7.75 -33.29
CA SER A 16 21.41 6.54 -32.69
C SER A 16 21.33 6.62 -31.16
N TYR A 17 22.29 7.29 -30.53
CA TYR A 17 22.30 7.52 -29.08
C TYR A 17 21.24 8.53 -28.65
N LEU A 18 21.06 9.62 -29.41
CA LEU A 18 20.03 10.62 -29.14
C LEU A 18 18.62 10.04 -29.30
N VAL A 19 18.39 9.22 -30.32
CA VAL A 19 17.11 8.50 -30.51
C VAL A 19 16.85 7.53 -29.35
N LYS A 20 17.84 6.72 -28.95
CA LYS A 20 17.71 5.83 -27.78
C LYS A 20 17.40 6.58 -26.49
N ARG A 21 18.06 7.72 -26.23
CA ARG A 21 17.79 8.54 -25.03
C ARG A 21 16.38 9.12 -25.03
N LYS A 22 15.87 9.58 -26.18
CA LYS A 22 14.49 10.06 -26.31
C LYS A 22 13.47 8.94 -26.06
N ILE A 23 13.70 7.75 -26.60
CA ILE A 23 12.84 6.58 -26.38
C ILE A 23 12.83 6.18 -24.90
N LEU A 24 14.00 6.11 -24.25
CA LEU A 24 14.11 5.78 -22.82
C LEU A 24 13.44 6.83 -21.93
N ALA A 25 13.61 8.11 -22.24
CA ALA A 25 12.95 9.19 -21.50
C ALA A 25 11.42 9.14 -21.66
N HIS A 26 10.92 8.86 -22.86
CA HIS A 26 9.50 8.68 -23.11
C HIS A 26 8.95 7.46 -22.36
N ALA A 27 9.63 6.31 -22.41
CA ALA A 27 9.24 5.12 -21.66
C ALA A 27 9.22 5.35 -20.14
N LYS A 28 10.22 6.07 -19.61
CA LYS A 28 10.27 6.47 -18.19
C LYS A 28 9.07 7.35 -17.81
N LYS A 29 8.79 8.39 -18.60
CA LYS A 29 7.65 9.29 -18.37
C LYS A 29 6.32 8.55 -18.45
N SER A 30 6.15 7.66 -19.41
CA SER A 30 4.93 6.84 -19.54
C SER A 30 4.75 5.89 -18.35
N LYS A 31 5.84 5.31 -17.84
CA LYS A 31 5.82 4.48 -16.62
C LYS A 31 5.44 5.30 -15.39
N GLU A 32 6.01 6.50 -15.22
CA GLU A 32 5.69 7.40 -14.11
C GLU A 32 4.21 7.80 -14.12
N VAL A 33 3.66 8.18 -15.28
CA VAL A 33 2.24 8.51 -15.42
C VAL A 33 1.34 7.32 -15.09
N PHE A 34 1.71 6.11 -15.54
CA PHE A 34 0.95 4.90 -15.23
C PHE A 34 0.98 4.55 -13.73
N MET A 35 2.14 4.67 -13.09
CA MET A 35 2.26 4.46 -11.63
C MET A 35 1.46 5.47 -10.82
N ALA A 36 1.49 6.76 -11.20
CA ALA A 36 0.69 7.79 -10.53
C ALA A 36 -0.82 7.53 -10.68
N LYS A 37 -1.28 7.12 -11.88
CA LYS A 37 -2.69 6.75 -12.10
C LYS A 37 -3.11 5.56 -11.26
N ARG A 38 -2.25 4.54 -11.16
CA ARG A 38 -2.49 3.37 -10.30
C ARG A 38 -2.64 3.80 -8.84
N GLN A 39 -1.74 4.65 -8.35
CA GLN A 39 -1.75 5.12 -6.97
C GLN A 39 -3.04 5.90 -6.65
N LEU A 40 -3.49 6.78 -7.55
CA LEU A 40 -4.76 7.50 -7.38
C LEU A 40 -5.98 6.57 -7.37
N TYR A 41 -5.96 5.55 -8.22
CA TYR A 41 -7.03 4.56 -8.27
C TYR A 41 -7.10 3.72 -7.01
N GLU A 42 -5.95 3.23 -6.53
CA GLU A 42 -5.87 2.45 -5.29
C GLU A 42 -6.23 3.29 -4.06
N GLN A 43 -5.81 4.56 -4.01
CA GLN A 43 -6.25 5.48 -2.95
C GLN A 43 -7.77 5.66 -2.96
N SER A 44 -8.36 5.88 -4.14
CA SER A 44 -9.82 6.02 -4.24
C SER A 44 -10.57 4.77 -3.80
N ILE A 45 -10.04 3.57 -4.05
CA ILE A 45 -10.61 2.32 -3.53
C ILE A 45 -10.49 2.27 -2.00
N HIS A 46 -9.31 2.61 -1.47
CA HIS A 46 -9.04 2.64 -0.04
C HIS A 46 -10.04 3.54 0.70
N ASP A 47 -10.22 4.77 0.24
CA ASP A 47 -11.13 5.73 0.86
C ASP A 47 -12.60 5.29 0.77
N GLN A 48 -13.00 4.69 -0.37
CA GLN A 48 -14.35 4.13 -0.54
C GLN A 48 -14.63 3.00 0.44
N GLU A 49 -13.66 2.11 0.67
CA GLU A 49 -13.81 1.01 1.62
C GLU A 49 -13.81 1.50 3.07
N ILE A 50 -13.01 2.52 3.41
CA ILE A 50 -13.10 3.17 4.72
C ILE A 50 -14.51 3.72 4.96
N ALA A 51 -15.03 4.50 4.01
CA ALA A 51 -16.37 5.09 4.13
C ALA A 51 -17.46 4.01 4.23
N ARG A 52 -17.34 2.92 3.47
CA ARG A 52 -18.28 1.79 3.51
C ARG A 52 -18.25 1.09 4.87
N LEU A 53 -17.06 0.80 5.40
CA LEU A 53 -16.89 0.16 6.71
C LEU A 53 -17.39 1.06 7.83
N GLU A 54 -17.11 2.36 7.78
CA GLU A 54 -17.61 3.33 8.75
C GLU A 54 -19.14 3.31 8.79
N ALA A 55 -19.79 3.47 7.64
CA ALA A 55 -21.25 3.45 7.54
C ALA A 55 -21.83 2.13 8.07
N PHE A 56 -21.20 1.00 7.74
CA PHE A 56 -21.64 -0.32 8.17
C PHE A 56 -21.52 -0.52 9.69
N GLU A 57 -20.42 -0.09 10.31
CA GLU A 57 -20.22 -0.22 11.75
C GLU A 57 -21.10 0.76 12.54
N ARG A 58 -21.30 1.99 12.05
CA ARG A 58 -22.28 2.94 12.62
C ARG A 58 -23.70 2.40 12.53
N PHE A 59 -24.08 1.76 11.43
CA PHE A 59 -25.39 1.13 11.28
C PHE A 59 -25.64 0.03 12.32
N LYS A 60 -24.59 -0.69 12.76
CA LYS A 60 -24.67 -1.67 13.86
C LYS A 60 -24.75 -1.03 15.26
N GLY A 61 -24.77 0.30 15.34
CA GLY A 61 -24.76 1.05 16.59
C GLY A 61 -23.39 1.08 17.28
N ASN A 62 -22.29 0.90 16.55
CA ASN A 62 -20.95 1.08 17.09
C ASN A 62 -20.49 2.54 16.95
N GLU A 63 -19.61 2.94 17.85
CA GLU A 63 -18.88 4.19 17.76
C GLU A 63 -17.69 4.00 16.82
N VAL A 64 -17.53 4.87 15.83
CA VAL A 64 -16.45 4.78 14.84
C VAL A 64 -15.68 6.09 14.78
N CYS A 65 -14.36 5.99 14.73
CA CYS A 65 -13.43 7.09 14.51
C CYS A 65 -12.54 6.70 13.32
N THR A 66 -12.37 7.59 12.34
CA THR A 66 -11.64 7.31 11.09
C THR A 66 -10.49 8.28 10.89
N ASN A 67 -9.46 7.83 10.18
CA ASN A 67 -8.31 8.64 9.75
C ASN A 67 -8.16 8.57 8.21
N PRO A 68 -9.16 9.06 7.44
CA PRO A 68 -9.10 9.03 5.97
C PRO A 68 -7.93 9.87 5.46
N ASP A 69 -7.40 9.55 4.27
CA ASP A 69 -6.33 10.33 3.61
C ASP A 69 -5.09 10.62 4.48
N GLY A 70 -4.79 9.75 5.45
CA GLY A 70 -3.67 9.95 6.39
C GLY A 70 -3.90 11.05 7.42
N GLU A 71 -5.14 11.45 7.64
CA GLU A 71 -5.55 12.32 8.74
C GLU A 71 -5.13 11.75 10.10
N ARG A 72 -5.02 12.62 11.11
CA ARG A 72 -4.49 12.27 12.45
C ARG A 72 -5.48 12.56 13.55
N ASN A 73 -6.75 12.28 13.29
CA ASN A 73 -7.88 12.61 14.15
C ASN A 73 -7.98 11.66 15.36
N CYS A 74 -7.72 10.38 15.12
CA CYS A 74 -8.03 9.29 16.03
C CYS A 74 -6.76 8.48 16.36
N PRO A 75 -5.88 8.98 17.23
CA PRO A 75 -4.67 8.25 17.59
C PRO A 75 -4.93 7.15 18.62
N VAL A 76 -4.14 6.09 18.54
CA VAL A 76 -3.99 5.09 19.61
C VAL A 76 -2.54 4.94 20.01
N ILE A 77 -2.31 4.55 21.27
CA ILE A 77 -0.98 4.31 21.80
C ILE A 77 -0.70 2.81 21.76
N CYS A 78 0.31 2.42 20.99
CA CYS A 78 0.74 1.03 20.83
C CYS A 78 2.21 0.94 21.21
N ARG A 79 2.52 0.19 22.28
CA ARG A 79 3.89 0.08 22.83
C ARG A 79 4.56 1.45 23.04
N GLY A 80 3.82 2.42 23.56
CA GLY A 80 4.31 3.78 23.81
C GLY A 80 4.46 4.66 22.55
N ARG A 81 4.06 4.18 21.37
CA ARG A 81 4.07 4.95 20.12
C ARG A 81 2.65 5.36 19.74
N LYS A 82 2.51 6.59 19.27
CA LYS A 82 1.25 7.11 18.71
C LYS A 82 1.11 6.62 17.27
N VAL A 83 0.03 5.91 16.97
CA VAL A 83 -0.28 5.40 15.63
C VAL A 83 -1.70 5.80 15.23
N TYR A 84 -2.01 5.66 13.95
CA TYR A 84 -3.23 6.16 13.34
C TYR A 84 -3.78 5.10 12.37
N PRO A 85 -4.55 4.13 12.88
CA PRO A 85 -5.23 3.16 12.03
C PRO A 85 -6.32 3.82 11.20
N ASP A 86 -6.69 3.21 10.08
CA ASP A 86 -7.75 3.73 9.22
C ASP A 86 -9.09 3.88 9.96
N LEU A 87 -9.48 2.86 10.74
CA LEU A 87 -10.67 2.91 11.59
C LEU A 87 -10.41 2.38 13.00
N LEU A 88 -11.00 3.05 13.97
CA LEU A 88 -11.20 2.55 15.33
C LEU A 88 -12.68 2.32 15.56
N VAL A 89 -13.01 1.13 16.04
CA VAL A 89 -14.37 0.75 16.39
C VAL A 89 -14.47 0.49 17.88
N GLY A 90 -15.49 1.08 18.49
CA GLY A 90 -15.76 0.99 19.91
C GLY A 90 -17.26 0.86 20.21
N LYS A 91 -17.54 0.65 21.49
CA LYS A 91 -18.90 0.64 22.02
C LYS A 91 -18.88 1.14 23.46
N ASN A 92 -19.83 2.00 23.82
CA ASN A 92 -19.96 2.58 25.16
C ASN A 92 -18.67 3.31 25.59
N GLY A 93 -18.07 4.09 24.69
CA GLY A 93 -16.85 4.86 24.94
C GLY A 93 -15.56 4.03 25.03
N LYS A 94 -15.59 2.74 24.70
CA LYS A 94 -14.40 1.85 24.71
C LYS A 94 -14.07 1.33 23.31
N VAL A 95 -12.86 1.61 22.83
CA VAL A 95 -12.32 1.00 21.62
C VAL A 95 -12.07 -0.49 21.86
N ASN A 96 -12.53 -1.34 20.94
CA ASN A 96 -12.36 -2.79 21.04
C ASN A 96 -11.66 -3.40 19.81
N ARG A 97 -11.69 -2.70 18.67
CA ARG A 97 -11.12 -3.17 17.43
C ARG A 97 -10.52 -2.01 16.65
N LEU A 98 -9.38 -2.28 16.02
CA LEU A 98 -8.86 -1.43 14.96
C LEU A 98 -8.99 -2.16 13.62
N ILE A 99 -9.20 -1.41 12.55
CA ILE A 99 -9.29 -1.92 11.19
C ILE A 99 -8.31 -1.15 10.33
N GLU A 100 -7.46 -1.87 9.61
CA GLU A 100 -6.62 -1.34 8.53
C GLU A 100 -7.17 -1.83 7.20
N VAL A 101 -7.34 -0.91 6.25
CA VAL A 101 -7.79 -1.19 4.90
C VAL A 101 -6.56 -1.23 3.99
N GLU A 102 -6.42 -2.31 3.25
CA GLU A 102 -5.31 -2.52 2.33
C GLU A 102 -5.81 -2.57 0.91
N THR A 103 -4.95 -2.25 -0.05
CA THR A 103 -5.17 -2.37 -1.49
C THR A 103 -4.27 -3.44 -2.09
N GLU A 104 -4.44 -3.69 -3.39
CA GLU A 104 -3.63 -4.67 -4.13
C GLU A 104 -2.12 -4.47 -3.97
N SER A 105 -1.67 -3.21 -3.92
CA SER A 105 -0.25 -2.88 -3.85
C SER A 105 0.29 -2.78 -2.41
N SER A 106 -0.57 -2.53 -1.42
CA SER A 106 -0.13 -2.32 -0.03
C SER A 106 -0.06 -3.61 0.80
N VAL A 107 -0.74 -4.69 0.38
CA VAL A 107 -0.52 -6.04 0.95
C VAL A 107 0.91 -6.54 0.64
N THR A 108 1.85 -6.23 1.52
CA THR A 108 3.29 -6.46 1.37
C THR A 108 3.95 -6.94 2.67
N GLU A 109 5.17 -7.46 2.57
CA GLU A 109 5.95 -7.81 3.77
C GLU A 109 6.33 -6.59 4.61
N ASP A 110 6.56 -5.45 3.98
CA ASP A 110 6.97 -4.23 4.67
C ASP A 110 5.83 -3.67 5.51
N GLU A 111 4.61 -3.63 4.99
CA GLU A 111 3.43 -3.25 5.79
C GLU A 111 3.20 -4.23 6.94
N ALA A 112 3.29 -5.53 6.67
CA ALA A 112 3.12 -6.54 7.71
C ALA A 112 4.10 -6.36 8.87
N ARG A 113 5.39 -6.12 8.59
CA ARG A 113 6.42 -5.95 9.62
C ARG A 113 6.35 -4.62 10.34
N ASN A 114 6.14 -3.53 9.59
CA ASN A 114 6.36 -2.19 10.10
C ASN A 114 5.07 -1.55 10.62
N GLN A 115 3.90 -2.01 10.17
CA GLN A 115 2.62 -1.46 10.55
C GLN A 115 1.76 -2.50 11.26
N TRP A 116 1.40 -3.60 10.59
CA TRP A 116 0.45 -4.59 11.14
C TRP A 116 0.95 -5.21 12.44
N ALA A 117 2.25 -5.53 12.53
CA ALA A 117 2.84 -6.06 13.75
C ALA A 117 2.72 -5.08 14.93
N ILE A 118 2.99 -3.79 14.71
CA ILE A 118 2.84 -2.74 15.73
C ILE A 118 1.38 -2.64 16.17
N TYR A 119 0.47 -2.72 15.20
CA TYR A 119 -0.96 -2.58 15.39
C TYR A 119 -1.57 -3.76 16.17
N ALA A 120 -1.08 -4.98 15.94
CA ALA A 120 -1.49 -6.16 16.68
C ALA A 120 -1.13 -6.12 18.17
N ASP A 121 -0.18 -5.26 18.53
CA ASP A 121 0.30 -5.07 19.90
C ASP A 121 -0.39 -3.92 20.64
N CYS A 122 -1.38 -3.25 20.03
CA CYS A 122 -2.10 -2.13 20.65
C CYS A 122 -3.06 -2.55 21.78
N GLY A 123 -3.26 -3.85 22.02
CA GLY A 123 -4.22 -4.36 23.00
C GLY A 123 -5.68 -4.40 22.52
N PHE A 124 -5.93 -4.07 21.24
CA PHE A 124 -7.23 -4.21 20.58
C PHE A 124 -7.21 -5.39 19.60
N ALA A 125 -8.39 -5.86 19.19
CA ALA A 125 -8.46 -6.78 18.06
C ALA A 125 -8.02 -6.06 16.77
N LEU A 126 -6.99 -6.57 16.09
CA LEU A 126 -6.60 -6.08 14.78
C LEU A 126 -7.42 -6.79 13.70
N GLN A 127 -8.00 -6.02 12.78
CA GLN A 127 -8.60 -6.52 11.55
C GLN A 127 -7.87 -5.93 10.33
N ILE A 128 -7.44 -6.77 9.40
CA ILE A 128 -6.90 -6.33 8.10
C ILE A 128 -7.96 -6.61 7.03
N HIS A 129 -8.47 -5.54 6.42
CA HIS A 129 -9.48 -5.59 5.38
C HIS A 129 -8.82 -5.48 4.01
N VAL A 130 -8.80 -6.57 3.25
CA VAL A 130 -8.00 -6.68 2.01
C VAL A 130 -8.87 -6.96 0.79
N PRO A 131 -8.40 -6.71 -0.44
CA PRO A 131 -9.07 -7.23 -1.63
C PRO A 131 -9.16 -8.75 -1.58
N ARG A 132 -10.24 -9.34 -2.07
CA ARG A 132 -10.42 -10.81 -2.10
C ARG A 132 -9.27 -11.56 -2.78
N SER A 133 -8.67 -10.97 -3.83
CA SER A 133 -7.49 -11.49 -4.53
C SER A 133 -6.25 -11.63 -3.64
N LYS A 134 -6.18 -10.88 -2.53
CA LYS A 134 -5.03 -10.79 -1.62
C LYS A 134 -5.22 -11.55 -0.31
N GLU A 135 -6.39 -12.14 -0.08
CA GLU A 135 -6.71 -12.84 1.16
C GLU A 135 -5.67 -13.90 1.55
N LEU A 136 -5.27 -14.75 0.59
CA LEU A 136 -4.28 -15.80 0.84
C LEU A 136 -2.88 -15.24 1.15
N VAL A 137 -2.49 -14.15 0.46
CA VAL A 137 -1.21 -13.47 0.69
C VAL A 137 -1.21 -12.84 2.09
N ALA A 138 -2.27 -12.14 2.46
CA ALA A 138 -2.41 -11.53 3.78
C ALA A 138 -2.35 -12.60 4.89
N LYS A 139 -3.08 -13.70 4.76
CA LYS A 139 -3.02 -14.83 5.71
C LYS A 139 -1.61 -15.40 5.85
N PHE A 140 -0.91 -15.59 4.72
CA PHE A 140 0.48 -16.05 4.73
C PHE A 140 1.40 -15.08 5.48
N LEU A 141 1.26 -13.77 5.24
CA LEU A 141 2.06 -12.74 5.92
C LEU A 141 1.80 -12.71 7.43
N LEU A 142 0.52 -12.78 7.85
CA LEU A 142 0.16 -12.85 9.27
C LEU A 142 0.80 -14.07 9.94
N GLN A 143 0.76 -15.23 9.28
CA GLN A 143 1.39 -16.45 9.80
C GLN A 143 2.91 -16.32 9.86
N LYS A 144 3.54 -15.84 8.78
CA LYS A 144 5.00 -15.66 8.64
C LYS A 144 5.56 -14.79 9.77
N PHE A 145 4.86 -13.69 10.09
CA PHE A 145 5.29 -12.73 11.10
C PHE A 145 4.64 -12.91 12.47
N ARG A 146 3.84 -13.98 12.65
CA ARG A 146 3.14 -14.31 13.90
C ARG A 146 2.25 -13.16 14.41
N ILE A 147 1.62 -12.46 13.48
CA ILE A 147 0.73 -11.33 13.76
C ILE A 147 -0.67 -11.89 14.02
N ARG A 148 -1.25 -11.53 15.16
CA ARG A 148 -2.63 -11.92 15.50
C ARG A 148 -3.59 -10.87 14.95
N ALA A 149 -4.29 -11.21 13.87
CA ALA A 149 -5.31 -10.36 13.27
C ALA A 149 -6.45 -11.19 12.66
N ILE A 150 -7.59 -10.55 12.48
CA ILE A 150 -8.73 -11.09 11.73
C ILE A 150 -8.60 -10.59 10.29
N ILE A 151 -8.74 -11.48 9.31
CA ILE A 151 -8.83 -11.09 7.89
C ILE A 151 -10.29 -10.97 7.50
N THR A 152 -10.62 -9.87 6.83
CA THR A 152 -11.88 -9.69 6.10
C THR A 152 -11.57 -9.23 4.69
N THR A 153 -12.51 -9.44 3.75
CA THR A 153 -12.28 -9.13 2.34
C THR A 153 -13.35 -8.22 1.76
N TYR A 154 -12.98 -7.46 0.74
CA TYR A 154 -13.88 -6.77 -0.18
C TYR A 154 -13.66 -7.22 -1.63
#